data_AF-A0A7S3EZ47-F1
#
_entry.id   AF-A0A7S3EZ47-F1
#
_cell.length_a   1.000
_cell.length_b   1.000
_cell.length_c   1.000
_cell.angle_alpha   90.00
_cell.angle_beta   90.00
_cell.angle_gamma   90.00
#
_symmetry.space_group_name_H-M   'P 1'
#
loop_
_entity.id
_entity.type
_entity.pdbx_description
1 polymer ?
#
loop_
_entity_poly.entity_id
_entity_poly.type
_entity_poly.pdbx_seq_one_letter_code
_entity_poly.pdbx_strand_id
1 'polypeptide(L)'
;GWLSYAEKVLRMSKMLERRCWFHSHPMRQLGGLMPDVYSKLESKRARIDTLREISAREVGDLINNQRSAHAVKAEAAQMPQLNVEVSAQPITRTVLRVLLTVEAAFDWVDRHHGSQEPWWIWVEDTENEHIYHKELWLLHKL
;
A
#
# COMPACT_ATOMS: atom_id res chain seq x y z
N GLY A 1 11.00 -11.97 -17.46
CA GLY A 1 9.63 -12.53 -17.34
C GLY A 1 8.65 -11.40 -17.52
N TRP A 2 7.48 -11.64 -18.12
CA TRP A 2 6.58 -10.56 -18.53
C TRP A 2 6.01 -9.78 -17.35
N LEU A 3 6.53 -8.58 -17.16
CA LEU A 3 6.18 -7.68 -16.06
C LEU A 3 4.68 -7.39 -16.01
N SER A 4 4.09 -6.99 -17.13
CA SER A 4 2.69 -6.56 -17.22
C SER A 4 1.70 -7.67 -16.86
N TYR A 5 2.03 -8.93 -17.15
CA TYR A 5 1.21 -10.08 -16.74
C TYR A 5 1.40 -10.41 -15.26
N ALA A 6 2.64 -10.37 -14.76
CA ALA A 6 2.93 -10.63 -13.35
C ALA A 6 2.19 -9.64 -12.43
N GLU A 7 2.20 -8.35 -12.76
CA GLU A 7 1.49 -7.32 -12.01
C GLU A 7 -0.03 -7.56 -12.00
N LYS A 8 -0.62 -7.87 -13.17
CA LYS A 8 -2.06 -8.16 -13.30
C LYS A 8 -2.46 -9.37 -12.46
N VAL A 9 -1.68 -10.46 -12.54
CA VAL A 9 -1.95 -11.68 -11.76
C VAL A 9 -1.81 -11.41 -10.27
N LEU A 10 -0.77 -10.70 -9.84
CA LEU A 10 -0.60 -10.32 -8.43
C LEU A 10 -1.79 -9.49 -7.93
N ARG A 11 -2.25 -8.52 -8.73
CA ARG A 11 -3.43 -7.71 -8.39
C ARG A 11 -4.70 -8.58 -8.29
N MET A 12 -4.89 -9.53 -9.20
CA MET A 12 -6.01 -10.47 -9.14
C MET A 12 -5.96 -11.36 -7.90
N SER A 13 -4.80 -11.92 -7.57
CA SER A 13 -4.62 -12.72 -6.36
C SER A 13 -4.96 -11.92 -5.10
N LYS A 14 -4.49 -10.66 -4.99
CA LYS A 14 -4.84 -9.76 -3.88
C LYS A 14 -6.34 -9.51 -3.79
N MET A 15 -7.01 -9.26 -4.92
CA MET A 15 -8.46 -9.04 -4.94
C MET A 15 -9.24 -10.26 -4.45
N LEU A 16 -8.83 -11.45 -4.89
CA LEU A 16 -9.47 -12.71 -4.49
C LEU A 16 -9.27 -12.99 -2.99
N GLU A 17 -8.06 -12.82 -2.49
CA GLU A 17 -7.71 -13.05 -1.08
C GLU A 17 -8.46 -12.07 -0.17
N ARG A 18 -8.43 -10.78 -0.51
CA ARG A 18 -9.06 -9.71 0.30
C ARG A 18 -10.56 -9.57 0.05
N ARG A 19 -11.12 -10.34 -0.90
CA ARG A 19 -12.53 -10.26 -1.36
C ARG A 19 -12.97 -8.82 -1.63
N CYS A 20 -12.06 -8.02 -2.19
CA CYS A 20 -12.25 -6.60 -2.43
C CYS A 20 -11.82 -6.29 -3.86
N TRP A 21 -12.67 -5.59 -4.61
CA TRP A 21 -12.38 -5.24 -6.00
C TRP A 21 -11.33 -4.13 -6.08
N PHE A 22 -10.56 -4.10 -7.17
CA PHE A 22 -9.53 -3.07 -7.39
C PHE A 22 -10.09 -1.64 -7.44
N HIS A 23 -11.39 -1.49 -7.72
CA HIS A 23 -12.08 -0.20 -7.78
C HIS A 23 -12.73 0.20 -6.46
N SER A 24 -12.74 -0.68 -5.46
CA SER A 24 -13.21 -0.37 -4.11
C SER A 24 -12.13 0.38 -3.33
N HIS A 25 -12.53 1.16 -2.33
CA HIS A 25 -11.57 1.89 -1.51
C HIS A 25 -10.70 0.91 -0.72
N PRO A 26 -9.36 1.00 -0.76
CA PRO A 26 -8.50 -0.04 -0.17
C PRO A 26 -8.70 -0.21 1.33
N MET A 27 -9.01 0.88 2.06
CA MET A 27 -9.33 0.82 3.50
C MET A 27 -10.48 -0.14 3.86
N ARG A 28 -11.36 -0.52 2.92
CA ARG A 28 -12.39 -1.55 3.17
C ARG A 28 -11.79 -2.87 3.66
N GLN A 29 -10.52 -3.15 3.38
CA GLN A 29 -9.84 -4.36 3.85
C GLN A 29 -9.62 -4.38 5.39
N LEU A 30 -9.63 -3.21 6.04
CA LEU A 30 -9.44 -3.10 7.49
C LEU A 30 -10.76 -3.25 8.24
N GLY A 31 -11.86 -2.77 7.67
CA GLY A 31 -13.22 -3.00 8.18
C GLY A 31 -13.52 -2.32 9.52
N GLY A 32 -12.76 -1.29 9.90
CA GLY A 32 -12.96 -0.55 11.15
C GLY A 32 -14.01 0.56 11.06
N LEU A 33 -14.40 0.99 9.85
CA LEU A 33 -15.40 2.05 9.64
C LEU A 33 -16.78 1.51 9.28
N MET A 34 -17.79 2.36 9.45
CA MET A 34 -19.15 2.09 8.98
C MET A 34 -19.20 2.02 7.44
N PRO A 35 -20.03 1.13 6.84
CA PRO A 35 -20.13 1.00 5.39
C PRO A 35 -20.41 2.29 4.62
N ASP A 36 -21.23 3.18 5.18
CA ASP A 36 -21.55 4.50 4.60
C ASP A 36 -20.31 5.41 4.46
N VAL A 37 -19.37 5.32 5.41
CA VAL A 37 -18.13 6.11 5.37
C VAL A 37 -17.26 5.68 4.19
N TYR A 38 -17.11 4.37 3.98
CA TYR A 38 -16.39 3.87 2.81
C TYR A 38 -17.04 4.30 1.49
N SER A 39 -18.37 4.21 1.39
CA SER A 39 -19.11 4.65 0.20
C SER A 39 -18.91 6.15 -0.09
N LYS A 40 -18.85 6.97 0.96
CA LYS A 40 -18.52 8.41 0.84
C LYS A 40 -17.10 8.62 0.33
N LEU A 41 -16.11 7.94 0.90
CA LEU A 41 -14.71 8.01 0.44
C LEU A 41 -14.59 7.60 -1.03
N GLU A 42 -15.30 6.56 -1.46
CA GLU A 42 -15.34 6.11 -2.86
C GLU A 42 -15.98 7.15 -3.78
N SER A 43 -17.13 7.72 -3.39
CA SER A 43 -17.80 8.76 -4.18
C SER A 43 -16.95 10.01 -4.38
N LYS A 44 -16.12 10.36 -3.38
CA LYS A 44 -15.19 11.48 -3.41
C LYS A 44 -13.85 11.14 -4.05
N ARG A 45 -13.63 9.86 -4.41
CA ARG A 45 -12.35 9.33 -4.89
C ARG A 45 -11.18 9.71 -3.97
N ALA A 46 -11.42 9.66 -2.67
CA ALA A 46 -10.41 9.97 -1.67
C ALA A 46 -9.23 9.00 -1.79
N ARG A 47 -8.01 9.52 -1.72
CA ARG A 47 -6.77 8.72 -1.72
C ARG A 47 -6.25 8.59 -0.31
N ILE A 48 -5.65 7.45 0.03
CA ILE A 48 -5.05 7.21 1.35
C ILE A 48 -3.96 8.24 1.65
N ASP A 49 -3.10 8.53 0.67
CA ASP A 49 -2.03 9.54 0.79
C ASP A 49 -2.60 10.88 1.27
N THR A 50 -3.65 11.37 0.60
CA THR A 50 -4.33 12.62 0.97
C THR A 50 -4.98 12.55 2.34
N LEU A 51 -5.64 11.45 2.69
CA LEU A 51 -6.30 11.29 3.99
C LEU A 51 -5.32 11.30 5.17
N ARG A 52 -4.07 10.86 4.95
CA ARG A 52 -3.00 10.92 5.96
C ARG A 52 -2.52 12.36 6.20
N GLU A 53 -2.35 13.12 5.12
CA GLU A 53 -1.83 14.48 5.15
C GLU A 53 -2.82 15.48 5.75
N ILE A 54 -4.06 15.49 5.28
CA ILE A 54 -5.05 16.49 5.69
C ILE A 54 -5.48 16.31 7.15
N SER A 55 -5.88 17.39 7.82
CA SER A 55 -6.35 17.36 9.19
C SER A 55 -7.63 16.54 9.36
N ALA A 56 -7.89 16.03 10.56
CA ALA A 56 -9.14 15.33 10.84
C ALA A 56 -10.37 16.21 10.53
N ARG A 57 -10.27 17.54 10.68
CA ARG A 57 -11.36 18.43 10.31
C ARG A 57 -11.63 18.40 8.80
N GLU A 58 -10.60 18.50 7.98
CA GLU A 58 -10.72 18.44 6.52
C GLU A 58 -11.22 17.06 6.05
N VAL A 59 -10.82 15.97 6.72
CA VAL A 59 -11.40 14.64 6.46
C VAL A 59 -12.90 14.66 6.72
N GLY A 60 -13.34 15.21 7.85
CA GLY A 60 -14.75 15.27 8.23
C GLY A 60 -15.58 16.14 7.29
N ASP A 61 -15.02 17.26 6.83
CA ASP A 61 -15.62 18.12 5.81
C ASP A 61 -15.74 17.37 4.46
N LEU A 62 -14.71 16.62 4.06
CA LEU A 62 -14.68 15.83 2.82
C LEU A 62 -15.80 14.77 2.78
N ILE A 63 -16.02 14.05 3.89
CA ILE A 63 -17.06 13.01 3.99
C ILE A 63 -18.40 13.53 4.53
N ASN A 64 -18.51 14.83 4.81
CA ASN A 64 -19.65 15.44 5.48
C ASN A 64 -20.08 14.67 6.75
N ASN A 65 -19.10 14.26 7.56
CA ASN A 65 -19.30 13.53 8.82
C ASN A 65 -18.10 13.73 9.75
N GLN A 66 -18.19 14.75 10.59
CA GLN A 66 -17.15 15.09 11.54
C GLN A 66 -16.90 14.02 12.62
N ARG A 67 -17.92 13.22 12.97
CA ARG A 67 -17.81 12.21 14.03
C ARG A 67 -16.90 11.06 13.63
N SER A 68 -16.90 10.69 12.36
CA SER A 68 -16.09 9.58 11.84
C SER A 68 -14.69 10.02 11.39
N ALA A 69 -14.38 11.32 11.40
CA ALA A 69 -13.17 11.84 10.80
C ALA A 69 -11.88 11.34 11.45
N HIS A 70 -11.83 11.28 12.79
CA HIS A 70 -10.68 10.74 13.51
C HIS A 70 -10.48 9.25 13.23
N ALA A 71 -11.57 8.48 13.15
CA ALA A 71 -11.51 7.05 12.83
C ALA A 71 -10.99 6.82 11.41
N VAL A 72 -11.44 7.63 10.43
CA VAL A 72 -10.92 7.58 9.06
C VAL A 72 -9.43 7.88 9.02
N LYS A 73 -8.97 8.92 9.73
CA LYS A 73 -7.56 9.28 9.75
C LYS A 73 -6.70 8.19 10.40
N ALA A 74 -7.18 7.60 11.50
CA ALA A 74 -6.51 6.48 12.16
C ALA A 74 -6.41 5.26 11.23
N GLU A 75 -7.52 4.86 10.60
CA GLU A 75 -7.50 3.73 9.67
C GLU A 75 -6.65 4.01 8.42
N ALA A 76 -6.61 5.26 7.94
CA ALA A 76 -5.73 5.65 6.86
C ALA A 76 -4.26 5.50 7.25
N ALA A 77 -3.86 5.86 8.48
CA ALA A 77 -2.50 5.71 8.99
C ALA A 77 -2.08 4.24 9.20
N GLN A 78 -3.04 3.35 9.45
CA GLN A 78 -2.79 1.91 9.62
C GLN A 78 -2.56 1.16 8.30
N MET A 79 -2.96 1.72 7.16
CA MET A 79 -2.75 1.05 5.87
C MET A 79 -1.25 0.77 5.61
N PRO A 80 -0.86 -0.42 5.15
CA PRO A 80 0.56 -0.70 4.89
C PRO A 80 1.18 0.26 3.86
N GLN A 81 2.28 0.92 4.25
CA GLN A 81 3.08 1.82 3.41
C GLN A 81 4.56 1.66 3.76
N LEU A 82 5.44 1.71 2.76
CA LEU A 82 6.90 1.66 2.96
C LEU A 82 7.54 2.95 2.46
N ASN A 83 8.51 3.45 3.21
CA ASN A 83 9.50 4.38 2.69
C ASN A 83 10.67 3.55 2.14
N VAL A 84 11.07 3.84 0.90
CA VAL A 84 12.14 3.10 0.22
C VAL A 84 13.17 4.07 -0.31
N GLU A 85 14.39 3.96 0.19
CA GLU A 85 15.56 4.64 -0.37
C GLU A 85 16.39 3.65 -1.20
N VAL A 86 16.88 4.10 -2.34
CA VAL A 86 17.58 3.25 -3.31
C VAL A 86 18.96 3.84 -3.61
N SER A 87 20.00 3.01 -3.51
CA SER A 87 21.34 3.35 -3.98
C SER A 87 21.79 2.32 -5.01
N ALA A 88 22.11 2.77 -6.23
CA ALA A 88 22.60 1.93 -7.30
C ALA A 88 24.09 2.23 -7.57
N GLN A 89 24.92 1.19 -7.58
CA GLN A 89 26.37 1.32 -7.75
C GLN A 89 26.88 0.29 -8.76
N PRO A 90 27.50 0.69 -9.88
CA PRO A 90 28.06 -0.24 -10.84
C PRO A 90 29.24 -0.98 -10.20
N ILE A 91 29.25 -2.31 -10.32
CA ILE A 91 30.38 -3.17 -9.90
C ILE A 91 31.23 -3.53 -11.11
N THR A 92 30.59 -3.86 -12.22
CA THR A 92 31.23 -4.10 -13.52
C THR A 92 30.37 -3.48 -14.63
N ARG A 93 30.80 -3.58 -15.89
CA ARG A 93 30.02 -3.12 -17.06
C ARG A 93 28.62 -3.77 -17.15
N THR A 94 28.45 -4.96 -16.58
CA THR A 94 27.19 -5.73 -16.67
C THR A 94 26.58 -6.06 -15.30
N VAL A 95 27.20 -5.64 -14.20
CA VAL A 95 26.73 -5.93 -12.84
C VAL A 95 26.51 -4.63 -12.08
N LEU A 96 25.26 -4.43 -11.65
CA LEU A 96 24.84 -3.32 -10.81
C LEU A 96 24.51 -3.84 -9.41
N ARG A 97 25.10 -3.24 -8.37
CA ARG A 97 24.67 -3.44 -6.99
C ARG A 97 23.55 -2.46 -6.68
N VAL A 98 22.42 -2.96 -6.22
CA VAL A 98 21.30 -2.15 -5.72
C VAL A 98 21.18 -2.36 -4.22
N LEU A 99 21.29 -1.28 -3.45
CA LEU A 99 21.05 -1.26 -2.02
C LEU A 99 19.68 -0.62 -1.78
N LEU A 100 18.81 -1.31 -1.06
CA LEU A 100 17.50 -0.80 -0.65
C LEU A 100 17.49 -0.60 0.86
N THR A 101 17.14 0.61 1.30
CA THR A 101 16.79 0.89 2.69
C THR A 101 15.28 0.98 2.76
N VAL A 102 14.64 0.06 3.49
CA VAL A 102 13.19 -0.05 3.58
C VAL A 102 12.75 0.21 5.02
N GLU A 103 11.83 1.15 5.21
CA GLU A 103 11.27 1.51 6.50
C GLU A 103 9.74 1.43 6.46
N ALA A 104 9.13 0.93 7.54
CA ALA A 104 7.69 0.91 7.71
C ALA A 104 7.16 2.33 7.97
N ALA A 105 6.25 2.80 7.13
CA ALA A 105 5.65 4.14 7.21
C ALA A 105 4.14 4.07 7.53
N PHE A 106 3.76 3.24 8.51
CA PHE A 106 2.37 3.04 8.90
C PHE A 106 2.25 2.57 10.35
N ASP A 107 1.06 2.75 10.92
CA ASP A 107 0.75 2.32 12.28
C ASP A 107 0.47 0.81 12.30
N TRP A 108 1.37 0.04 12.92
CA TRP A 108 1.21 -1.40 13.02
C TRP A 108 0.09 -1.81 13.98
N VAL A 109 -0.95 -2.47 13.45
CA VAL A 109 -2.01 -3.11 14.22
C VAL A 109 -1.96 -4.63 14.07
N ASP A 110 -1.70 -5.35 15.17
CA ASP A 110 -1.53 -6.81 15.18
C ASP A 110 -2.76 -7.56 14.64
N ARG A 111 -3.96 -7.03 14.86
CA ARG A 111 -5.20 -7.60 14.32
C ARG A 111 -5.23 -7.62 12.79
N HIS A 112 -4.59 -6.66 12.14
CA HIS A 112 -4.62 -6.48 10.68
C HIS A 112 -3.36 -7.02 10.00
N HIS A 113 -2.19 -6.81 10.60
CA HIS A 113 -0.89 -7.14 10.01
C HIS A 113 -0.26 -8.42 10.58
N GLY A 114 -0.81 -8.94 11.70
CA GLY A 114 -0.24 -10.10 12.37
C GLY A 114 1.17 -9.83 12.92
N SER A 115 2.02 -10.85 12.88
CA SER A 115 3.41 -10.76 13.33
C SER A 115 4.37 -10.25 12.25
N GLN A 116 3.99 -10.37 10.99
CA GLN A 116 4.83 -10.07 9.82
C GLN A 116 3.95 -9.68 8.63
N GLU A 117 4.38 -8.69 7.85
CA GLU A 117 3.68 -8.23 6.65
C GLU A 117 4.56 -8.54 5.41
N PRO A 118 4.11 -9.40 4.48
CA PRO A 118 4.90 -9.78 3.31
C PRO A 118 4.87 -8.73 2.19
N TRP A 119 6.03 -8.45 1.60
CA TRP A 119 6.18 -7.55 0.45
C TRP A 119 6.98 -8.21 -0.66
N TRP A 120 6.46 -8.13 -1.88
CA TRP A 120 7.22 -8.49 -3.08
C TRP A 120 8.10 -7.30 -3.48
N ILE A 121 9.41 -7.53 -3.60
CA ILE A 121 10.37 -6.56 -4.12
C ILE A 121 10.78 -7.03 -5.51
N TRP A 122 10.49 -6.23 -6.53
CA TRP A 122 10.88 -6.48 -7.92
C TRP A 122 11.85 -5.40 -8.39
N VAL A 123 12.91 -5.82 -9.09
CA VAL A 123 13.76 -4.93 -9.87
C VAL A 123 13.46 -5.20 -11.34
N GLU A 124 12.93 -4.20 -12.03
CA GLU A 124 12.33 -4.38 -13.34
C GLU A 124 12.81 -3.36 -14.37
N ASP A 125 12.60 -3.72 -15.63
CA ASP A 125 12.76 -2.90 -16.81
C ASP A 125 11.41 -2.82 -17.51
N THR A 126 10.78 -1.65 -17.42
CA THR A 126 9.47 -1.42 -18.02
C THR A 126 9.52 -1.37 -19.54
N GLU A 127 10.66 -1.00 -20.14
CA GLU A 127 10.80 -0.90 -21.59
C GLU A 127 10.94 -2.28 -22.23
N ASN A 128 11.70 -3.17 -21.58
CA ASN A 128 11.95 -4.52 -22.06
C ASN A 128 10.99 -5.58 -21.48
N GLU A 129 9.96 -5.16 -20.74
CA GLU A 129 9.03 -6.02 -19.97
C GLU A 129 9.75 -7.13 -19.20
N HIS A 130 10.83 -6.78 -18.50
CA HIS A 130 11.70 -7.74 -17.83
C HIS A 130 11.77 -7.51 -16.32
N ILE A 131 11.88 -8.59 -15.56
CA ILE A 131 12.13 -8.57 -14.12
C ILE A 131 13.52 -9.17 -13.91
N TYR A 132 14.49 -8.34 -13.50
CA TYR A 132 15.88 -8.73 -13.25
C TYR A 132 16.04 -9.44 -11.91
N HIS A 133 15.31 -9.00 -10.88
CA HIS A 133 15.33 -9.59 -9.55
C HIS A 133 13.93 -9.60 -8.97
N LYS A 134 13.63 -10.65 -8.18
CA LYS A 134 12.43 -10.69 -7.36
C LYS A 134 12.69 -11.44 -6.07
N GLU A 135 12.17 -10.92 -4.97
CA GLU A 135 12.19 -11.60 -3.68
C GLU A 135 10.93 -11.30 -2.87
N LEU A 136 10.57 -12.25 -2.01
CA LEU A 136 9.59 -12.02 -0.97
C LEU A 136 10.34 -11.58 0.28
N TRP A 137 10.15 -10.33 0.66
CA TRP A 137 10.69 -9.77 1.89
C TRP A 137 9.59 -9.72 2.96
N LEU A 138 9.94 -10.08 4.19
CA LEU A 138 9.01 -10.09 5.32
C LEU A 138 9.35 -8.90 6.22
N LEU A 139 8.42 -7.95 6.30
CA LEU A 139 8.52 -6.88 7.28
C LEU A 139 8.10 -7.46 8.64
N HIS A 140 9.05 -7.51 9.57
CA HIS A 140 8.75 -7.89 10.95
C HIS A 140 8.36 -6.65 11.75
N LYS A 141 7.43 -6.82 12.69
CA LYS A 141 7.15 -5.81 13.71
C LYS A 141 8.44 -5.55 14.51
N LEU A 142 8.83 -4.26 14.62
CA LEU A 142 9.95 -3.81 15.46
C LEU A 142 9.62 -3.92 16.95
#